data_AF-A0A914Y6E2-F1
#
_entry.id   AF-A0A914Y6E2-F1
#
_cell.length_a   1.000
_cell.length_b   1.000
_cell.length_c   1.000
_cell.angle_alpha   90.00
_cell.angle_beta   90.00
_cell.angle_gamma   90.00
#
_symmetry.space_group_name_H-M   'P 1'
#
loop_
_entity.id
_entity.type
_entity.pdbx_description
1 polymer ?
#
loop_
_entity_poly.entity_id
_entity_poly.type
_entity_poly.pdbx_seq_one_letter_code
_entity_poly.pdbx_strand_id
1 'polypeptide(L)'
;MPICGSKFSDSCNKSNNSFYQHPQEIWYNNASLQMNDGDYKSCSPLDGEDPKCSDSFSESEFLLNFGTDRGVDTHMTYYNQKLDDYGISGCGQIPCEDVDTDCASKIKECKNSLYKPVMCKYCRKSCNLCTDRSCYN
;
A
#
# COMPACT_ATOMS: atom_id res chain seq x y z
N MET A 1 -2.02 14.32 16.22
CA MET A 1 -1.71 12.91 15.88
C MET A 1 -1.89 12.10 17.14
N PRO A 2 -2.61 10.97 17.13
CA PRO A 2 -2.64 10.07 18.27
C PRO A 2 -1.21 9.59 18.53
N ILE A 3 -0.79 9.60 19.80
CA ILE A 3 0.50 9.08 20.21
C ILE A 3 0.42 7.56 20.07
N CYS A 4 1.07 7.01 19.05
CA CYS A 4 1.35 5.58 18.95
C CYS A 4 2.38 5.21 20.03
N GLY A 5 1.95 5.15 21.28
CA GLY A 5 2.70 4.44 22.30
C GLY A 5 2.42 2.96 22.11
N SER A 6 3.41 2.17 21.72
CA SER A 6 3.37 0.74 21.97
C SER A 6 3.25 0.59 23.49
N LYS A 7 2.02 0.40 23.98
CA LYS A 7 1.83 0.02 25.36
C LYS A 7 2.34 -1.42 25.46
N PHE A 8 3.63 -1.55 25.77
CA PHE A 8 4.32 -2.76 26.19
C PHE A 8 3.76 -3.31 27.52
N SER A 9 2.46 -3.12 27.81
CA SER A 9 1.80 -3.76 28.93
C SER A 9 1.36 -5.14 28.47
N ASP A 10 2.30 -6.09 28.41
CA ASP A 10 2.24 -7.55 28.64
C ASP A 10 0.93 -8.34 28.43
N SER A 11 -0.06 -7.88 27.66
CA SER A 11 -1.31 -8.60 27.38
C SER A 11 -1.22 -9.49 26.15
N CYS A 12 -0.15 -9.40 25.35
CA CYS A 12 0.09 -10.34 24.24
C CYS A 12 0.48 -11.72 24.79
N ASN A 13 -0.26 -12.76 24.43
CA ASN A 13 -0.01 -14.12 24.85
C ASN A 13 1.16 -14.71 24.04
N LYS A 14 2.38 -14.51 24.55
CA LYS A 14 3.62 -14.94 23.91
C LYS A 14 3.76 -16.46 24.02
N SER A 15 3.11 -17.23 23.15
CA SER A 15 3.41 -18.67 23.03
C SER A 15 4.82 -18.83 22.42
N ASN A 16 5.69 -19.54 23.15
CA ASN A 16 7.06 -19.96 22.81
C ASN A 16 7.60 -19.53 21.42
N ASN A 17 8.35 -18.42 21.38
CA ASN A 17 9.20 -18.02 20.26
C ASN A 17 8.53 -17.72 18.90
N SER A 18 7.20 -17.58 18.85
CA SER A 18 6.49 -17.17 17.63
C SER A 18 6.42 -15.64 17.50
N PHE A 19 6.24 -15.15 16.27
CA PHE A 19 5.82 -13.77 16.00
C PHE A 19 4.43 -13.53 16.61
N TYR A 20 4.17 -12.32 17.08
CA TYR A 20 2.92 -11.93 17.74
C TYR A 20 2.37 -10.65 17.12
N GLN A 21 1.06 -10.63 16.91
CA GLN A 21 0.35 -9.46 16.39
C GLN A 21 -0.02 -8.45 17.49
N HIS A 22 -0.38 -7.24 17.07
CA HIS A 22 -0.87 -6.21 18.00
C HIS A 22 -2.24 -6.62 18.58
N PRO A 23 -2.55 -6.31 19.87
CA PRO A 23 -3.77 -6.79 20.52
C PRO A 23 -5.06 -6.47 19.77
N GLN A 24 -5.13 -5.29 19.15
CA GLN A 24 -6.28 -4.89 18.34
C GLN A 24 -5.95 -5.00 16.84
N GLU A 25 -6.70 -5.87 16.17
CA GLU A 25 -6.73 -5.97 14.72
C GLU A 25 -8.08 -5.49 14.16
N ILE A 26 -8.06 -4.91 12.97
CA ILE A 26 -9.24 -4.66 12.14
C ILE A 26 -9.17 -5.63 10.97
N TRP A 27 -10.14 -6.52 10.88
CA TRP A 27 -10.18 -7.53 9.84
C TRP A 27 -11.34 -7.28 8.89
N TYR A 28 -11.08 -7.42 7.60
CA TYR A 28 -12.08 -7.35 6.56
C TYR A 28 -11.78 -8.47 5.56
N ASN A 29 -12.79 -9.29 5.27
CA ASN A 29 -12.66 -10.40 4.33
C ASN A 29 -13.72 -10.33 3.25
N ASN A 30 -13.71 -9.23 2.52
CA ASN A 30 -14.36 -9.23 1.23
C ASN A 30 -13.25 -9.04 0.21
N ALA A 31 -13.04 -10.05 -0.64
CA ALA A 31 -12.09 -9.93 -1.74
C ALA A 31 -12.52 -8.83 -2.75
N SER A 32 -13.66 -8.18 -2.55
CA SER A 32 -13.91 -6.84 -3.05
C SER A 32 -12.92 -5.89 -2.38
N LEU A 33 -12.05 -5.26 -3.15
CA LEU A 33 -11.06 -4.26 -2.73
C LEU A 33 -11.65 -3.00 -2.05
N GLN A 34 -12.88 -3.08 -1.58
CA GLN A 34 -13.68 -2.03 -0.96
C GLN A 34 -14.04 -2.44 0.46
N MET A 35 -13.52 -1.69 1.44
CA MET A 35 -13.93 -1.77 2.83
C MET A 35 -15.09 -0.80 3.04
N ASN A 36 -16.33 -1.28 2.97
CA ASN A 36 -17.48 -0.44 3.33
C ASN A 36 -17.67 -0.45 4.85
N ASP A 37 -18.33 0.59 5.35
CA ASP A 37 -18.73 0.65 6.76
C ASP A 37 -19.68 -0.51 7.08
N GLY A 38 -19.35 -1.30 8.10
CA GLY A 38 -20.06 -2.53 8.47
C GLY A 38 -19.56 -3.83 7.84
N ASP A 39 -18.67 -3.79 6.83
CA ASP A 39 -18.08 -4.98 6.20
C ASP A 39 -16.77 -5.43 6.88
N TYR A 40 -16.27 -4.65 7.85
CA TYR A 40 -15.11 -5.00 8.66
C TYR A 40 -15.52 -5.34 10.09
N LYS A 41 -14.74 -6.20 10.73
CA LYS A 41 -14.88 -6.54 12.15
C LYS A 41 -13.64 -6.15 12.92
N SER A 42 -13.84 -5.61 14.11
CA SER A 42 -12.76 -5.49 15.10
C SER A 42 -12.57 -6.85 15.76
N CYS A 43 -11.36 -7.41 15.67
CA CYS A 43 -11.02 -8.66 16.34
C CYS A 43 -10.94 -8.44 17.87
N SER A 44 -10.95 -9.54 18.62
CA SER A 44 -10.77 -9.52 20.08
C SER A 44 -9.49 -8.76 20.48
N PRO A 45 -9.55 -7.78 21.39
CA PRO A 45 -8.39 -6.98 21.80
C PRO A 45 -7.48 -7.66 22.84
N LEU A 46 -7.75 -8.92 23.19
CA LEU A 46 -7.23 -9.53 24.41
C LEU A 46 -5.73 -9.82 24.34
N ASP A 47 -5.29 -10.56 23.32
CA ASP A 47 -3.92 -11.06 23.22
C ASP A 47 -3.28 -10.93 21.84
N GLY A 48 -4.00 -10.38 20.86
CA GLY A 48 -3.51 -10.13 19.50
C GLY A 48 -3.69 -11.31 18.55
N GLU A 49 -4.06 -12.49 19.05
CA GLU A 49 -4.30 -13.68 18.24
C GLU A 49 -5.76 -14.09 18.42
N ASP A 50 -6.60 -13.85 17.41
CA ASP A 50 -8.02 -14.20 17.44
C ASP A 50 -8.31 -15.32 16.43
N PRO A 51 -8.50 -16.58 16.89
CA PRO A 51 -8.81 -17.74 16.05
C PRO A 51 -10.08 -17.59 15.19
N LYS A 52 -10.94 -16.61 15.51
CA LYS A 52 -12.18 -16.33 14.77
C LYS A 52 -12.04 -15.15 13.82
N CYS A 53 -10.84 -14.60 13.67
CA CYS A 53 -10.55 -13.43 12.86
C CYS A 53 -9.68 -13.78 11.65
N SER A 54 -8.49 -13.20 11.52
CA SER A 54 -7.50 -13.51 10.49
C SER A 54 -7.15 -15.01 10.44
N ASP A 55 -7.05 -15.65 11.61
CA ASP A 55 -6.73 -17.08 11.77
C ASP A 55 -7.86 -18.04 11.42
N SER A 56 -9.07 -17.54 11.20
CA SER A 56 -10.21 -18.38 10.82
C SER A 56 -10.14 -18.92 9.39
N PHE A 57 -9.17 -18.43 8.62
CA PHE A 57 -8.97 -18.79 7.22
C PHE A 57 -8.25 -20.12 7.08
N SER A 58 -8.75 -20.98 6.22
CA SER A 58 -7.96 -22.13 5.79
C SER A 58 -6.77 -21.65 4.95
N GLU A 59 -5.70 -22.43 4.94
CA GLU A 59 -4.52 -22.18 4.10
C GLU A 59 -4.90 -22.02 2.61
N SER A 60 -5.92 -22.73 2.15
CA SER A 60 -6.45 -22.61 0.79
C SER A 60 -7.16 -21.28 0.52
N GLU A 61 -7.94 -20.77 1.47
CA GLU A 61 -8.57 -19.45 1.36
C GLU A 61 -7.53 -18.33 1.47
N PHE A 62 -6.49 -18.52 2.29
CA PHE A 62 -5.35 -17.62 2.34
C PHE A 62 -4.66 -17.54 0.99
N LEU A 63 -4.32 -18.67 0.37
CA LEU A 63 -3.65 -18.67 -0.94
C LEU A 63 -4.52 -18.08 -2.06
N LEU A 64 -5.83 -18.35 -2.07
CA LEU A 64 -6.75 -17.79 -3.07
C LEU A 64 -6.87 -16.26 -2.96
N ASN A 65 -6.95 -15.75 -1.74
CA ASN A 65 -7.19 -14.32 -1.50
C ASN A 65 -5.89 -13.52 -1.41
N PHE A 66 -4.82 -14.10 -0.85
CA PHE A 66 -3.56 -13.43 -0.54
C PHE A 66 -2.34 -13.92 -1.35
N GLY A 67 -2.39 -15.13 -1.92
CA GLY A 67 -1.30 -15.72 -2.71
C GLY A 67 -1.25 -15.28 -4.17
N THR A 68 -2.17 -14.40 -4.60
CA THR A 68 -2.22 -13.82 -5.95
C THR A 68 -2.05 -12.30 -5.89
N ASP A 69 -1.91 -11.63 -7.04
CA ASP A 69 -1.82 -10.16 -7.10
C ASP A 69 -3.00 -9.45 -6.41
N ARG A 70 -4.17 -10.11 -6.37
CA ARG A 70 -5.35 -9.62 -5.63
C ARG A 70 -5.06 -9.47 -4.14
N GLY A 71 -4.25 -10.35 -3.57
CA GLY A 71 -3.83 -10.31 -2.17
C GLY A 71 -3.03 -9.08 -1.81
N VAL A 72 -2.08 -8.75 -2.68
CA VAL A 72 -1.27 -7.54 -2.57
C VAL A 72 -2.17 -6.31 -2.66
N ASP A 73 -3.08 -6.28 -3.64
CA ASP A 73 -4.02 -5.17 -3.78
C ASP A 73 -4.91 -5.02 -2.54
N THR A 74 -5.38 -6.12 -1.96
CA THR A 74 -6.20 -6.06 -0.75
C THR A 74 -5.35 -5.54 0.41
N HIS A 75 -4.18 -6.13 0.67
CA HIS A 75 -3.26 -5.70 1.73
C HIS A 75 -2.84 -4.23 1.63
N MET A 76 -2.82 -3.68 0.41
CA MET A 76 -2.45 -2.28 0.17
C MET A 76 -3.64 -1.32 0.10
N THR A 77 -4.89 -1.80 0.19
CA THR A 77 -6.09 -0.96 0.09
C THR A 77 -6.86 -0.95 1.40
N TYR A 78 -6.91 0.21 2.08
CA TYR A 78 -7.68 0.41 3.30
C TYR A 78 -8.71 1.53 3.11
N TYR A 79 -9.96 1.32 3.51
CA TYR A 79 -11.06 2.30 3.39
C TYR A 79 -11.19 2.91 1.98
N ASN A 80 -11.10 2.08 0.94
CA ASN A 80 -11.14 2.50 -0.47
C ASN A 80 -9.95 3.41 -0.89
N GLN A 81 -8.85 3.36 -0.16
CA GLN A 81 -7.65 4.13 -0.45
C GLN A 81 -6.46 3.19 -0.56
N LYS A 82 -5.72 3.28 -1.67
CA LYS A 82 -4.47 2.55 -1.79
C LYS A 82 -3.33 3.27 -1.06
N LEU A 83 -2.56 2.54 -0.28
CA LEU A 83 -1.45 3.06 0.52
C LEU A 83 -0.31 3.64 -0.34
N ASP A 84 -0.13 3.12 -1.56
CA ASP A 84 0.83 3.66 -2.53
C ASP A 84 0.45 5.07 -3.01
N ASP A 85 -0.84 5.34 -3.22
CA ASP A 85 -1.34 6.68 -3.56
C ASP A 85 -1.02 7.70 -2.45
N TYR A 86 -1.05 7.28 -1.18
CA TYR A 86 -0.60 8.10 -0.05
C TYR A 86 0.92 8.30 -0.05
N GLY A 87 1.69 7.25 -0.31
CA GLY A 87 3.14 7.32 -0.45
C GLY A 87 3.56 8.30 -1.56
N ILE A 88 2.89 8.24 -2.71
CA ILE A 88 3.11 9.16 -3.84
C ILE A 88 2.72 10.61 -3.49
N SER A 89 1.63 10.79 -2.72
CA SER A 89 1.19 12.12 -2.30
C SER A 89 2.11 12.73 -1.23
N GLY A 90 2.67 11.90 -0.35
CA GLY A 90 3.54 12.29 0.76
C GLY A 90 5.02 12.42 0.39
N CYS A 91 5.50 11.68 -0.60
CA CYS A 91 6.74 11.96 -1.34
C CYS A 91 6.48 13.21 -2.17
N GLY A 92 6.56 14.37 -1.50
CA GLY A 92 6.08 15.67 -1.97
C GLY A 92 6.10 15.80 -3.48
N GLN A 93 4.92 16.08 -4.05
CA GLN A 93 4.68 16.18 -5.49
C GLN A 93 5.95 16.62 -6.21
N ILE A 94 6.60 15.69 -6.91
CA ILE A 94 7.77 16.02 -7.72
C ILE A 94 7.31 17.17 -8.61
N PRO A 95 7.92 18.37 -8.50
CA PRO A 95 7.45 19.53 -9.23
C PRO A 95 7.40 19.17 -10.72
N CYS A 96 6.27 19.49 -11.34
CA CYS A 96 6.05 19.27 -12.77
C CYS A 96 6.87 20.29 -13.56
N GLU A 97 8.14 20.02 -13.70
CA GLU A 97 9.08 20.88 -14.41
C GLU A 97 10.08 20.07 -15.22
N ASP A 98 10.68 20.74 -16.20
CA ASP A 98 11.82 20.21 -16.91
C ASP A 98 13.07 20.68 -16.17
N VAL A 99 13.89 19.72 -15.76
CA VAL A 99 15.15 19.97 -15.05
C VAL A 99 16.30 20.07 -16.06
N ASP A 100 16.19 19.40 -17.20
CA ASP A 100 17.18 19.43 -18.28
C ASP A 100 16.80 20.51 -19.32
N THR A 101 17.79 21.25 -19.80
CA THR A 101 17.61 22.31 -20.81
C THR A 101 17.28 21.75 -22.19
N ASP A 102 17.63 20.48 -22.45
CA ASP A 102 17.51 19.86 -23.78
C ASP A 102 16.22 19.07 -23.98
N CYS A 103 15.24 19.22 -23.08
CA CYS A 103 13.99 18.47 -23.14
C CYS A 103 13.22 18.67 -24.46
N ALA A 104 13.26 19.88 -25.02
CA ALA A 104 12.67 20.17 -26.34
C ALA A 104 13.29 19.32 -27.47
N SER A 105 14.59 19.04 -27.41
CA SER A 105 15.30 18.23 -28.40
C SER A 105 15.06 16.72 -28.19
N LYS A 106 14.69 16.31 -26.97
CA LYS A 106 14.49 14.91 -26.56
C LYS A 106 13.02 14.47 -26.61
N ILE A 107 12.11 15.28 -27.13
CA ILE A 107 10.66 14.95 -27.23
C ILE A 107 10.39 13.58 -27.87
N LYS A 108 11.23 13.15 -28.82
CA LYS A 108 11.10 11.84 -29.48
C LYS A 108 11.29 10.68 -28.51
N GLU A 109 12.12 10.86 -27.49
CA GLU A 109 12.41 9.86 -26.47
C GLU A 109 11.29 9.73 -25.43
N CYS A 110 10.36 10.69 -25.34
CA CYS A 110 9.19 10.60 -24.45
C CYS A 110 8.34 9.35 -24.72
N LYS A 111 8.34 8.85 -25.97
CA LYS A 111 7.61 7.63 -26.37
C LYS A 111 8.46 6.36 -26.27
N ASN A 112 9.76 6.49 -26.02
CA ASN A 112 10.67 5.37 -25.93
C ASN A 112 10.63 4.81 -24.50
N SER A 113 10.13 3.57 -24.35
CA SER A 113 9.99 2.93 -23.04
C SER A 113 11.32 2.81 -22.29
N LEU A 114 12.44 2.68 -23.00
CA LEU A 114 13.77 2.60 -22.40
C LEU A 114 14.19 3.92 -21.74
N TYR A 115 13.79 5.06 -22.33
CA TYR A 115 14.12 6.39 -21.84
C TYR A 115 13.06 6.97 -20.91
N LYS A 116 11.92 6.28 -20.73
CA LYS A 116 10.82 6.75 -19.89
C LYS A 116 11.27 7.13 -18.47
N PRO A 117 12.09 6.35 -17.74
CA PRO A 117 12.56 6.75 -16.40
C PRO A 117 13.37 8.04 -16.41
N VAL A 118 14.18 8.25 -17.46
CA VAL A 118 14.99 9.46 -17.65
C VAL A 118 14.07 10.65 -17.95
N MET A 119 13.09 10.48 -18.84
CA MET A 119 12.12 11.53 -19.18
C MET A 119 11.25 11.91 -17.99
N CYS A 120 10.83 10.93 -17.18
CA CYS A 120 10.11 11.15 -15.93
C CYS A 120 10.91 12.00 -14.93
N LYS A 121 12.23 11.84 -14.91
CA LYS A 121 13.11 12.55 -13.96
C LYS A 121 13.50 13.95 -14.43
N TYR A 122 13.72 14.14 -15.73
CA TYR A 122 14.37 15.35 -16.25
C TYR A 122 13.51 16.17 -17.20
N CYS A 123 12.55 15.57 -17.91
CA CYS A 123 11.80 16.21 -18.99
C CYS A 123 10.28 16.02 -18.85
N ARG A 124 9.83 16.04 -17.61
CA ARG A 124 8.50 15.57 -17.24
C ARG A 124 7.40 16.47 -17.79
N LYS A 125 7.65 17.78 -17.85
CA LYS A 125 6.70 18.76 -18.39
C LYS A 125 6.68 18.71 -19.91
N SER A 126 7.84 18.72 -20.56
CA SER A 126 7.97 18.60 -22.02
C SER A 126 7.36 17.30 -22.57
N CYS A 127 7.46 16.21 -21.81
CA CYS A 127 6.88 14.92 -22.20
C CYS A 127 5.41 14.74 -21.77
N ASN A 128 4.76 15.72 -21.13
CA ASN A 128 3.42 15.60 -20.54
C ASN A 128 3.28 14.40 -19.55
N LEU A 129 4.33 14.12 -18.79
CA LEU A 129 4.40 13.01 -17.82
C LEU A 129 4.10 13.45 -16.38
N CYS A 130 3.61 14.67 -16.19
CA CYS A 130 3.36 15.21 -14.84
C CYS A 130 2.30 14.43 -14.07
N THR A 131 1.34 13.83 -14.75
CA THR A 131 0.29 12.99 -14.16
C THR A 131 0.49 11.50 -14.45
N ASP A 132 1.61 11.11 -15.07
CA ASP A 132 1.87 9.71 -15.39
C ASP A 132 2.35 8.98 -14.12
N ARG A 133 1.51 8.07 -13.59
CA ARG A 133 1.81 7.27 -12.39
C ARG A 133 3.06 6.39 -12.56
N SER A 134 3.42 6.00 -13.78
CA SER A 134 4.63 5.20 -14.01
C SER A 134 5.94 5.98 -13.79
N CYS A 135 5.88 7.30 -13.59
CA CYS A 135 7.02 8.12 -13.18
C CYS A 135 7.30 8.08 -11.66
N TYR A 136 6.48 7.36 -10.89
CA TYR A 136 6.59 7.25 -9.44
C TYR A 136 6.95 5.85 -8.94
N ASN A 137 7.17 4.90 -9.86
CA ASN A 137 7.54 3.50 -9.58
C ASN A 137 9.06 3.29 -9.61
#